data_AF-A0A535E7Q8-F1
#
_entry.id   AF-A0A535E7Q8-F1
#
_cell.length_a   1.000
_cell.length_b   1.000
_cell.length_c   1.000
_cell.angle_alpha   90.00
_cell.angle_beta   90.00
_cell.angle_gamma   90.00
#
_symmetry.space_group_name_H-M   'P 1'
#
loop_
_entity.id
_entity.type
_entity.pdbx_description
1 polymer ?
#
loop_
_entity_poly.entity_id
_entity_poly.type
_entity_poly.pdbx_seq_one_letter_code
_entity_poly.pdbx_strand_id
1 'polypeptide(L)'
;MDDAVAIAALISDLNWQIDQITRRGIKDNAGKPYRPSYYQRGLKNAIDRGGRAVVEYVRGYVYKAPSDGYRKLEEADSLDLANEALVADEAKLYAHLFSDADRKAARARLAPHMEAIERRKAASRERIAVQRLELPTDIAALRKLAEMTDAPEAAIAINEAIVSQVPQDIAALNRLGRAYVAIGATDEARKRFNDVIAIDPHNGVATRRLQELAARERSRSR
;
A
#
# COMPACT_ATOMS: atom_id res chain seq x y z
N MET A 1 -23.87 -19.25 -5.06
CA MET A 1 -22.75 -19.32 -4.11
C MET A 1 -23.34 -19.37 -2.71
N ASP A 2 -22.80 -20.18 -1.81
CA ASP A 2 -23.32 -20.28 -0.44
C ASP A 2 -23.00 -18.99 0.34
N ASP A 3 -24.04 -18.33 0.86
CA ASP A 3 -23.92 -17.12 1.66
C ASP A 3 -23.09 -17.37 2.93
N ALA A 4 -23.11 -18.57 3.50
CA ALA A 4 -22.30 -18.90 4.67
C ALA A 4 -20.79 -18.86 4.34
N VAL A 5 -20.40 -19.41 3.19
CA VAL A 5 -19.01 -19.38 2.69
C VAL A 5 -18.59 -17.94 2.38
N ALA A 6 -19.47 -17.16 1.75
CA ALA A 6 -19.21 -15.77 1.44
C ALA A 6 -19.03 -14.92 2.72
N ILE A 7 -19.89 -15.11 3.72
CA ILE A 7 -19.79 -14.41 5.01
C ILE A 7 -18.51 -14.81 5.76
N ALA A 8 -18.12 -16.09 5.72
CA ALA A 8 -16.85 -16.53 6.30
C ALA A 8 -15.64 -15.86 5.63
N ALA A 9 -15.65 -15.75 4.29
CA ALA A 9 -14.62 -15.03 3.54
C ALA A 9 -14.58 -13.53 3.91
N LEU A 10 -15.74 -12.88 4.05
CA LEU A 10 -15.84 -11.49 4.51
C LEU A 10 -15.24 -11.31 5.91
N ILE A 11 -15.56 -12.21 6.86
CA ILE A 11 -15.00 -12.18 8.21
C ILE A 11 -13.47 -12.33 8.17
N SER A 12 -12.94 -13.20 7.31
CA SER A 12 -11.50 -13.37 7.11
C SER A 12 -10.85 -12.06 6.67
N ASP A 13 -11.39 -11.43 5.62
CA ASP A 13 -10.85 -10.17 5.09
C ASP A 13 -10.95 -9.02 6.10
N LEU A 14 -12.01 -8.95 6.91
CA LEU A 14 -12.15 -7.93 7.96
C LEU A 14 -11.11 -8.11 9.08
N ASN A 15 -10.85 -9.34 9.52
CA ASN A 15 -9.79 -9.63 10.49
C ASN A 15 -8.41 -9.35 9.92
N TRP A 16 -8.21 -9.69 8.66
CA TRP A 16 -7.00 -9.37 7.92
C TRP A 16 -6.74 -7.85 7.87
N GLN A 17 -7.76 -7.04 7.53
CA GLN A 17 -7.65 -5.58 7.53
C GLN A 17 -7.20 -5.05 8.90
N ILE A 18 -7.78 -5.58 9.99
CA ILE A 18 -7.40 -5.21 11.36
C ILE A 18 -5.93 -5.54 11.67
N ASP A 19 -5.44 -6.71 11.28
CA ASP A 19 -4.03 -7.09 11.43
C ASP A 19 -3.11 -6.14 10.62
N GLN A 20 -3.51 -5.79 9.39
CA GLN A 20 -2.73 -4.88 8.55
C GLN A 20 -2.60 -3.47 9.11
N ILE A 21 -3.61 -2.96 9.80
CA ILE A 21 -3.52 -1.64 10.47
C ILE A 21 -2.30 -1.61 11.41
N THR A 22 -2.09 -2.69 12.16
CA THR A 22 -0.95 -2.80 13.08
C THR A 22 0.37 -2.94 12.32
N ARG A 23 0.42 -3.78 11.29
CA ARG A 23 1.65 -4.06 10.52
C ARG A 23 2.13 -2.88 9.69
N ARG A 24 1.21 -2.07 9.16
CA ARG A 24 1.53 -0.85 8.43
C ARG A 24 1.94 0.29 9.37
N GLY A 25 1.89 0.07 10.69
CA GLY A 25 2.31 1.06 11.68
C GLY A 25 1.43 2.30 11.68
N ILE A 26 0.14 2.16 11.33
CA ILE A 26 -0.83 3.25 11.37
C ILE A 26 -0.89 3.75 12.82
N LYS A 27 -0.86 5.07 12.99
CA LYS A 27 -0.79 5.71 14.30
C LYS A 27 -2.11 6.35 14.69
N ASP A 28 -2.34 6.46 16.00
CA ASP A 28 -3.40 7.26 16.56
C ASP A 28 -3.00 8.75 16.66
N ASN A 29 -3.92 9.59 17.15
CA ASN A 29 -3.69 11.03 17.28
C ASN A 29 -2.55 11.37 18.27
N ALA A 30 -2.16 10.42 19.13
CA ALA A 30 -1.05 10.56 20.07
C ALA A 30 0.27 10.00 19.51
N GLY A 31 0.30 9.57 18.24
CA GLY A 31 1.47 8.99 17.59
C GLY A 31 1.78 7.55 18.00
N LYS A 32 0.89 6.89 18.77
CA LYS A 32 1.03 5.49 19.19
C LYS A 32 0.42 4.56 18.14
N PRO A 33 0.78 3.26 18.11
CA PRO A 33 0.16 2.32 17.19
C PRO A 33 -1.37 2.29 17.35
N TYR A 34 -2.08 2.55 16.26
CA TYR A 34 -3.53 2.57 16.24
C TYR A 34 -4.09 1.15 16.37
N ARG A 35 -5.00 0.96 17.32
CA ARG A 35 -5.73 -0.29 17.53
C ARG A 35 -7.23 0.00 17.49
N PRO A 36 -7.98 -0.55 16.52
CA PRO A 36 -9.39 -0.23 16.34
C PRO A 36 -10.27 -1.05 17.30
N SER A 37 -10.11 -0.87 18.62
CA SER A 37 -10.75 -1.71 19.66
C SER A 37 -12.28 -1.67 19.63
N TYR A 38 -12.88 -0.50 19.41
CA TYR A 38 -14.34 -0.34 19.26
C TYR A 38 -14.85 -1.06 18.00
N TYR A 39 -14.08 -1.01 16.92
CA TYR A 39 -14.39 -1.73 15.68
C TYR A 39 -14.34 -3.24 15.89
N GLN A 40 -13.26 -3.75 16.49
CA GLN A 40 -13.10 -5.18 16.80
C GLN A 40 -14.25 -5.70 17.66
N ARG A 41 -14.67 -4.95 18.68
CA ARG A 41 -15.81 -5.31 19.53
C ARG A 41 -17.12 -5.35 18.74
N GLY A 42 -17.37 -4.34 17.90
CA GLY A 42 -18.55 -4.28 17.05
C GLY A 42 -18.61 -5.44 16.05
N LEU A 43 -17.48 -5.74 15.41
CA LEU A 43 -17.33 -6.87 14.50
C LEU A 43 -17.57 -8.20 15.23
N LYS A 44 -16.97 -8.40 16.40
CA LYS A 44 -17.20 -9.61 17.20
C LYS A 44 -18.69 -9.80 17.52
N ASN A 45 -19.37 -8.74 17.96
CA ASN A 45 -20.80 -8.79 18.24
C ASN A 45 -21.65 -9.09 16.98
N ALA A 46 -21.19 -8.67 15.80
CA ALA A 46 -21.85 -9.02 14.53
C ALA A 46 -21.62 -10.49 14.16
N ILE A 47 -20.41 -11.02 14.38
CA ILE A 47 -20.07 -12.43 14.19
C ILE A 47 -20.88 -13.32 15.12
N ASP A 48 -20.93 -12.98 16.41
CA ASP A 48 -21.67 -13.74 17.44
C ASP A 48 -23.18 -13.82 17.13
N ARG A 49 -23.74 -12.78 16.50
CA ARG A 49 -25.16 -12.77 16.07
C ARG A 49 -25.42 -13.66 14.84
N GLY A 50 -24.39 -13.98 14.06
CA GLY A 50 -24.49 -14.85 12.89
C GLY A 50 -25.29 -14.28 11.73
N GLY A 51 -25.45 -15.11 10.68
CA GLY A 51 -26.17 -14.74 9.46
C GLY A 51 -25.62 -13.45 8.82
N ARG A 52 -26.50 -12.60 8.30
CA ARG A 52 -26.11 -11.35 7.61
C ARG A 52 -25.71 -10.20 8.54
N ALA A 53 -25.60 -10.41 9.85
CA ALA A 53 -25.26 -9.35 10.80
C ALA A 53 -23.89 -8.69 10.51
N VAL A 54 -22.92 -9.45 10.00
CA VAL A 54 -21.61 -8.92 9.57
C VAL A 54 -21.74 -8.03 8.33
N VAL A 55 -22.59 -8.43 7.37
CA VAL A 55 -22.87 -7.63 6.17
C VAL A 55 -23.50 -6.30 6.59
N GLU A 56 -24.52 -6.31 7.44
CA GLU A 56 -25.16 -5.09 7.94
C GLU A 56 -24.21 -4.21 8.76
N TYR A 57 -23.30 -4.82 9.53
CA TYR A 57 -22.26 -4.09 10.25
C TYR A 57 -21.36 -3.31 9.28
N VAL A 58 -20.88 -3.96 8.21
CA VAL A 58 -20.05 -3.34 7.16
C VAL A 58 -20.83 -2.27 6.39
N ARG A 59 -22.07 -2.56 5.97
CA ARG A 59 -22.96 -1.60 5.28
C ARG A 59 -23.20 -0.36 6.13
N GLY A 60 -23.35 -0.51 7.44
CA GLY A 60 -23.47 0.63 8.36
C GLY A 60 -22.29 1.60 8.29
N TYR A 61 -21.07 1.11 8.03
CA TYR A 61 -19.92 1.99 7.80
C TYR A 61 -20.03 2.74 6.47
N VAL A 62 -20.49 2.11 5.40
CA VAL A 62 -20.66 2.73 4.07
C VAL A 62 -21.62 3.93 4.08
N TYR A 63 -22.64 3.93 4.95
CA TYR A 63 -23.65 4.99 4.97
C TYR A 63 -23.54 6.00 6.11
N LYS A 64 -22.83 5.68 7.20
CA LYS A 64 -22.59 6.66 8.27
C LYS A 64 -21.45 7.61 7.92
N ALA A 65 -21.39 8.73 8.65
CA ALA A 65 -20.28 9.67 8.53
C ALA A 65 -18.92 8.99 8.82
N PRO A 66 -17.82 9.41 8.16
CA PRO A 66 -16.50 8.83 8.37
C PRO A 66 -16.12 8.75 9.84
N SER A 67 -15.79 7.54 10.29
CA SER A 67 -15.37 7.32 11.67
C SER A 67 -13.98 7.87 11.92
N ASP A 68 -13.62 8.02 13.20
CA ASP A 68 -12.25 8.38 13.58
C ASP A 68 -11.19 7.39 13.05
N GLY A 69 -11.55 6.10 12.97
CA GLY A 69 -10.70 5.08 12.36
C GLY A 69 -10.54 5.27 10.85
N TYR A 70 -11.61 5.63 10.15
CA TYR A 70 -11.56 5.91 8.71
C TYR A 70 -10.59 7.07 8.42
N ARG A 71 -10.67 8.16 9.18
CA ARG A 71 -9.76 9.31 9.04
C ARG A 71 -8.29 8.92 9.25
N LYS A 72 -7.99 8.01 10.17
CA LYS A 72 -6.62 7.50 10.36
C LYS A 72 -6.13 6.68 9.19
N LEU A 73 -7.00 5.88 8.59
CA LEU A 73 -6.67 5.14 7.37
C LEU A 73 -6.43 6.09 6.20
N GLU A 74 -7.22 7.15 6.09
CA GLU A 74 -7.05 8.20 5.09
C GLU A 74 -5.70 8.92 5.25
N GLU A 75 -5.38 9.40 6.45
CA GLU A 75 -4.11 10.08 6.75
C GLU A 75 -2.88 9.19 6.48
N ALA A 76 -3.04 7.88 6.60
CA ALA A 76 -2.01 6.87 6.37
C ALA A 76 -2.02 6.28 4.95
N ASP A 77 -2.77 6.86 4.00
CA ASP A 77 -2.91 6.36 2.62
C ASP A 77 -3.25 4.87 2.55
N SER A 78 -4.06 4.42 3.50
CA SER A 78 -4.36 2.99 3.76
C SER A 78 -5.87 2.72 3.70
N LEU A 79 -6.60 3.45 2.87
CA LEU A 79 -8.04 3.24 2.67
C LEU A 79 -8.38 1.94 1.93
N ASP A 80 -7.38 1.24 1.39
CA ASP A 80 -7.51 -0.16 0.99
C ASP A 80 -7.83 -1.10 2.18
N LEU A 81 -7.61 -0.64 3.42
CA LEU A 81 -8.00 -1.32 4.66
C LEU A 81 -9.38 -0.88 5.19
N ALA A 82 -10.11 -0.03 4.47
CA ALA A 82 -11.44 0.40 4.86
C ALA A 82 -12.52 -0.60 4.41
N ASN A 83 -13.69 -0.55 5.06
CA ASN A 83 -14.84 -1.39 4.70
C ASN A 83 -15.31 -1.14 3.26
N GLU A 84 -15.26 0.11 2.85
CA GLU A 84 -15.62 0.57 1.52
C GLU A 84 -14.77 -0.10 0.44
N ALA A 85 -13.49 -0.41 0.71
CA ALA A 85 -12.63 -1.10 -0.24
C ALA A 85 -13.11 -2.54 -0.48
N LEU A 86 -13.54 -3.25 0.56
CA LEU A 86 -14.11 -4.59 0.43
C LEU A 86 -15.47 -4.57 -0.28
N VAL A 87 -16.29 -3.55 0.00
CA VAL A 87 -17.62 -3.40 -0.62
C VAL A 87 -17.50 -3.04 -2.10
N ALA A 88 -16.54 -2.18 -2.47
CA ALA A 88 -16.36 -1.70 -3.83
C ALA A 88 -15.75 -2.74 -4.80
N ASP A 89 -15.10 -3.78 -4.27
CA ASP A 89 -14.40 -4.80 -5.05
C ASP A 89 -15.34 -5.94 -5.47
N GLU A 90 -15.68 -5.96 -6.77
CA GLU A 90 -16.56 -6.96 -7.36
C GLU A 90 -15.90 -8.33 -7.57
N ALA A 91 -14.57 -8.42 -7.43
CA ALA A 91 -13.86 -9.69 -7.54
C ALA A 91 -13.93 -10.52 -6.25
N LYS A 92 -14.42 -9.94 -5.14
CA LYS A 92 -14.54 -10.63 -3.86
C LYS A 92 -15.60 -11.72 -3.92
N LEU A 93 -15.30 -12.84 -3.25
CA LEU A 93 -16.20 -13.99 -3.08
C LEU A 93 -17.56 -13.63 -2.46
N TYR A 94 -17.64 -12.50 -1.79
CA TYR A 94 -18.83 -12.01 -1.11
C TYR A 94 -19.43 -10.75 -1.76
N ALA A 95 -19.00 -10.39 -2.98
CA ALA A 95 -19.48 -9.19 -3.65
C ALA A 95 -21.01 -9.17 -3.83
N HIS A 96 -21.64 -10.34 -4.02
CA HIS A 96 -23.09 -10.48 -4.16
C HIS A 96 -23.87 -10.20 -2.86
N LEU A 97 -23.21 -10.15 -1.71
CA LEU A 97 -23.83 -9.77 -0.43
C LEU A 97 -24.10 -8.27 -0.33
N PHE A 98 -23.51 -7.46 -1.21
CA PHE A 98 -23.68 -6.02 -1.28
C PHE A 98 -24.42 -5.63 -2.57
N SER A 99 -25.32 -4.66 -2.48
CA SER A 99 -26.08 -4.14 -3.62
C SER A 99 -25.23 -3.20 -4.47
N ASP A 100 -25.69 -2.92 -5.70
CA ASP A 100 -25.08 -1.88 -6.55
C ASP A 100 -25.08 -0.50 -5.88
N ALA A 101 -26.10 -0.22 -5.07
CA ALA A 101 -26.19 1.03 -4.31
C ALA A 101 -25.10 1.09 -3.22
N ASP A 102 -24.83 -0.02 -2.52
CA ASP A 102 -23.75 -0.11 -1.53
C ASP A 102 -22.39 0.09 -2.22
N ARG A 103 -22.17 -0.59 -3.36
CA ARG A 103 -20.95 -0.45 -4.18
C ARG A 103 -20.74 0.99 -4.64
N LYS A 104 -21.78 1.62 -5.17
CA LYS A 104 -21.74 3.00 -5.65
C LYS A 104 -21.40 3.96 -4.51
N ALA A 105 -22.02 3.79 -3.33
CA ALA A 105 -21.74 4.62 -2.16
C ALA A 105 -20.30 4.44 -1.65
N ALA A 106 -19.80 3.20 -1.60
CA ALA A 106 -18.43 2.90 -1.23
C ALA A 106 -17.42 3.54 -2.19
N ARG A 107 -17.63 3.38 -3.51
CA ARG A 107 -16.79 4.00 -4.55
C ARG A 107 -16.81 5.53 -4.48
N ALA A 108 -17.99 6.12 -4.32
CA ALA A 108 -18.13 7.57 -4.20
C ALA A 108 -17.34 8.13 -3.01
N ARG A 109 -17.26 7.37 -1.90
CA ARG A 109 -16.47 7.75 -0.74
C ARG A 109 -14.97 7.61 -0.97
N LEU A 110 -14.52 6.53 -1.61
CA LEU A 110 -13.10 6.29 -1.86
C LEU A 110 -12.50 7.23 -2.92
N ALA A 111 -13.30 7.61 -3.93
CA ALA A 111 -12.86 8.39 -5.09
C ALA A 111 -11.99 9.62 -4.77
N PRO A 112 -12.40 10.59 -3.93
CA PRO A 112 -11.58 11.79 -3.66
C PRO A 112 -10.23 11.46 -3.02
N HIS A 113 -10.15 10.41 -2.20
CA HIS A 113 -8.90 10.00 -1.57
C HIS A 113 -7.98 9.29 -2.57
N MET A 114 -8.54 8.44 -3.43
CA MET A 114 -7.78 7.83 -4.52
C MET A 114 -7.22 8.89 -5.46
N GLU A 115 -8.01 9.91 -5.81
CA GLU A 115 -7.55 11.06 -6.59
C GLU A 115 -6.43 11.84 -5.87
N ALA A 116 -6.51 11.99 -4.54
CA ALA A 116 -5.46 12.65 -3.77
C ALA A 116 -4.15 11.83 -3.76
N ILE A 117 -4.24 10.51 -3.60
CA ILE A 117 -3.08 9.59 -3.68
C ILE A 117 -2.43 9.69 -5.06
N GLU A 118 -3.23 9.61 -6.13
CA GLU A 118 -2.71 9.67 -7.50
C GLU A 118 -2.12 11.05 -7.82
N ARG A 119 -2.72 12.14 -7.33
CA ARG A 119 -2.13 13.48 -7.43
C ARG A 119 -0.78 13.58 -6.73
N ARG A 120 -0.63 13.02 -5.52
CA ARG A 120 0.67 13.02 -4.80
C ARG A 120 1.72 12.20 -5.54
N LYS A 121 1.35 11.02 -6.05
CA LYS A 121 2.25 10.19 -6.88
C LYS A 121 2.64 10.91 -8.17
N ALA A 122 1.71 11.58 -8.84
CA ALA A 122 1.98 12.38 -10.04
C ALA A 122 2.96 13.52 -9.74
N ALA A 123 2.72 14.28 -8.66
CA ALA A 123 3.61 15.35 -8.23
C ALA A 123 5.02 14.83 -7.89
N SER A 124 5.12 13.67 -7.22
CA SER A 124 6.41 13.03 -6.94
C SER A 124 7.15 12.65 -8.23
N ARG A 125 6.45 12.03 -9.20
CA ARG A 125 7.02 11.69 -10.52
C ARG A 125 7.49 12.93 -11.27
N GLU A 126 6.72 14.02 -11.23
CA GLU A 126 7.10 15.29 -11.86
C GLU A 126 8.36 15.89 -11.22
N ARG A 127 8.45 15.93 -9.88
CA ARG A 127 9.66 16.39 -9.18
C ARG A 127 10.89 15.57 -9.55
N ILE A 128 10.76 14.24 -9.60
CA ILE A 128 11.84 13.33 -10.00
C ILE A 128 12.26 13.63 -11.45
N ALA A 129 11.31 13.80 -12.36
CA ALA A 129 11.59 14.09 -13.76
C ALA A 129 12.32 15.44 -13.92
N VAL A 130 11.90 16.49 -13.21
CA VAL A 130 12.56 17.80 -13.19
C VAL A 130 13.99 17.67 -12.65
N GLN A 131 14.18 17.02 -11.50
CA GLN A 131 15.52 16.81 -10.93
C GLN A 131 16.45 16.10 -11.91
N ARG A 132 15.93 15.12 -12.66
CA ARG A 132 16.71 14.36 -13.64
C ARG A 132 17.24 15.23 -14.78
N LEU A 133 16.54 16.30 -15.16
CA LEU A 133 16.99 17.26 -16.19
C LEU A 133 18.19 18.10 -15.73
N GLU A 134 18.35 18.29 -14.43
CA GLU A 134 19.42 19.10 -13.82
C GLU A 134 20.68 18.28 -13.49
N LEU A 135 20.64 16.96 -13.72
CA LEU A 135 21.75 16.07 -13.38
C LEU A 135 22.93 16.20 -14.35
N PRO A 136 24.17 15.99 -13.86
CA PRO A 136 25.31 15.86 -14.74
C PRO A 136 25.16 14.61 -15.63
N THR A 137 25.70 14.67 -16.84
CA THR A 137 25.74 13.52 -17.76
C THR A 137 26.90 12.58 -17.46
N ASP A 138 27.96 13.06 -16.80
CA ASP A 138 29.13 12.26 -16.45
C ASP A 138 28.81 11.19 -15.40
N ILE A 139 29.17 9.94 -15.69
CA ILE A 139 28.84 8.78 -14.86
C ILE A 139 29.56 8.81 -13.50
N ALA A 140 30.78 9.35 -13.43
CA ALA A 140 31.53 9.45 -12.18
C ALA A 140 30.90 10.49 -11.24
N ALA A 141 30.49 11.63 -11.78
CA ALA A 141 29.73 12.65 -11.06
C ALA A 141 28.39 12.10 -10.55
N LEU A 142 27.64 11.37 -11.39
CA LEU A 142 26.39 10.73 -10.98
C LEU A 142 26.58 9.74 -9.84
N ARG A 143 27.60 8.87 -9.91
CA ARG A 143 27.90 7.90 -8.84
C ARG A 143 28.23 8.58 -7.52
N LYS A 144 29.03 9.65 -7.56
CA LYS A 144 29.35 10.46 -6.38
C LYS A 144 28.08 11.08 -5.78
N LEU A 145 27.21 11.65 -6.61
CA LEU A 145 25.92 12.19 -6.15
C LEU A 145 25.04 11.10 -5.52
N ALA A 146 24.97 9.91 -6.12
CA ALA A 146 24.19 8.79 -5.61
C ALA A 146 24.65 8.31 -4.22
N GLU A 147 25.94 8.44 -3.92
CA GLU A 147 26.52 8.09 -2.62
C GLU A 147 26.22 9.11 -1.53
N MET A 148 26.08 10.39 -1.90
CA MET A 148 25.84 11.49 -0.98
C MET A 148 24.36 11.84 -0.78
N THR A 149 23.47 11.22 -1.55
CA THR A 149 22.04 11.58 -1.56
C THR A 149 21.22 10.73 -0.61
N ASP A 150 20.60 11.39 0.37
CA ASP A 150 19.64 10.77 1.30
C ASP A 150 18.18 11.02 0.91
N ALA A 151 17.91 12.04 0.09
CA ALA A 151 16.55 12.39 -0.34
C ALA A 151 16.03 11.34 -1.35
N PRO A 152 14.91 10.64 -1.06
CA PRO A 152 14.44 9.54 -1.89
C PRO A 152 14.16 9.90 -3.35
N GLU A 153 13.51 11.03 -3.61
CA GLU A 153 13.18 11.47 -4.97
C GLU A 153 14.45 11.78 -5.79
N ALA A 154 15.42 12.47 -5.18
CA ALA A 154 16.71 12.73 -5.80
C ALA A 154 17.51 11.44 -6.04
N ALA A 155 17.48 10.52 -5.07
CA ALA A 155 18.11 9.22 -5.23
C ALA A 155 17.49 8.44 -6.39
N ILE A 156 16.17 8.51 -6.61
CA ILE A 156 15.51 7.92 -7.79
C ILE A 156 16.04 8.57 -9.06
N ALA A 157 15.98 9.90 -9.18
CA ALA A 157 16.43 10.62 -10.36
C ALA A 157 17.89 10.27 -10.74
N ILE A 158 18.79 10.30 -9.76
CA ILE A 158 20.22 10.03 -9.96
C ILE A 158 20.45 8.57 -10.37
N ASN A 159 19.87 7.60 -9.66
CA ASN A 159 20.12 6.19 -9.95
C ASN A 159 19.43 5.73 -11.24
N GLU A 160 18.29 6.33 -11.63
CA GLU A 160 17.72 6.12 -12.96
C GLU A 160 18.64 6.64 -14.07
N ALA A 161 19.29 7.79 -13.87
CA ALA A 161 20.28 8.31 -14.82
C ALA A 161 21.49 7.35 -14.94
N ILE A 162 22.00 6.82 -13.82
CA ILE A 162 23.08 5.81 -13.83
C ILE A 162 22.64 4.56 -14.59
N VAL A 163 21.49 3.99 -14.26
CA VAL A 163 20.98 2.76 -14.91
C VAL A 163 20.70 2.98 -16.39
N SER A 164 20.33 4.19 -16.82
CA SER A 164 20.18 4.49 -18.25
C SER A 164 21.48 4.44 -19.05
N GLN A 165 22.63 4.70 -18.40
CA GLN A 165 23.96 4.60 -19.01
C GLN A 165 24.60 3.22 -18.79
N VAL A 166 24.36 2.63 -17.61
CA VAL A 166 24.92 1.35 -17.16
C VAL A 166 23.79 0.47 -16.62
N PRO A 167 23.03 -0.23 -17.48
CA PRO A 167 21.82 -0.96 -17.09
C PRO A 167 22.01 -2.06 -16.03
N GLN A 168 23.24 -2.58 -15.89
CA GLN A 168 23.58 -3.64 -14.94
C GLN A 168 24.34 -3.13 -13.71
N ASP A 169 24.30 -1.82 -13.42
CA ASP A 169 24.92 -1.27 -12.20
C ASP A 169 24.13 -1.73 -10.95
N ILE A 170 24.61 -2.81 -10.32
CA ILE A 170 24.00 -3.45 -9.15
C ILE A 170 23.83 -2.45 -8.00
N ALA A 171 24.81 -1.56 -7.80
CA ALA A 171 24.76 -0.58 -6.72
C ALA A 171 23.63 0.44 -6.97
N ALA A 172 23.52 0.94 -8.20
CA ALA A 172 22.44 1.85 -8.58
C ALA A 172 21.06 1.20 -8.51
N LEU A 173 20.90 -0.04 -9.01
CA LEU A 173 19.64 -0.78 -8.91
C LEU A 173 19.21 -1.01 -7.45
N ASN A 174 20.15 -1.37 -6.57
CA ASN A 174 19.88 -1.51 -5.13
C ASN A 174 19.48 -0.18 -4.46
N ARG A 175 20.18 0.91 -4.77
CA ARG A 175 19.85 2.26 -4.26
C ARG A 175 18.48 2.71 -4.77
N LEU A 176 18.18 2.47 -6.04
CA LEU A 176 16.91 2.78 -6.66
C LEU A 176 15.76 1.99 -6.01
N GLY A 177 15.94 0.69 -5.79
CA GLY A 177 14.97 -0.13 -5.05
C GLY A 177 14.70 0.41 -3.64
N ARG A 178 15.76 0.80 -2.90
CA ARG A 178 15.60 1.42 -1.56
C ARG A 178 14.85 2.74 -1.61
N ALA A 179 15.15 3.59 -2.58
CA ALA A 179 14.53 4.90 -2.73
C ALA A 179 13.03 4.77 -3.08
N TYR A 180 12.66 3.82 -3.95
CA TYR A 180 11.26 3.48 -4.21
C TYR A 180 10.53 2.96 -2.97
N VAL A 181 11.16 2.12 -2.13
CA VAL A 181 10.57 1.72 -0.84
C VAL A 181 10.30 2.94 0.04
N ALA A 182 11.21 3.92 0.08
CA ALA A 182 11.09 5.09 0.93
C ALA A 182 9.93 6.01 0.53
N ILE A 183 9.56 6.06 -0.76
CA ILE A 183 8.38 6.80 -1.25
C ILE A 183 7.12 5.95 -1.36
N GLY A 184 7.16 4.68 -0.92
CA GLY A 184 6.02 3.76 -0.94
C GLY A 184 5.76 3.06 -2.28
N ALA A 185 6.58 3.29 -3.31
CA ALA A 185 6.54 2.67 -4.64
C ALA A 185 7.04 1.20 -4.59
N THR A 186 6.26 0.35 -3.92
CA THR A 186 6.70 -1.01 -3.55
C THR A 186 6.89 -1.93 -4.76
N ASP A 187 6.07 -1.79 -5.79
CA ASP A 187 6.14 -2.62 -6.99
C ASP A 187 7.38 -2.28 -7.83
N GLU A 188 7.67 -0.99 -7.98
CA GLU A 188 8.88 -0.49 -8.62
C GLU A 188 10.12 -0.93 -7.84
N ALA A 189 10.09 -0.84 -6.50
CA ALA A 189 11.16 -1.33 -5.66
C ALA A 189 11.43 -2.82 -5.86
N ARG A 190 10.38 -3.65 -5.85
CA ARG A 190 10.45 -5.10 -6.10
C ARG A 190 11.07 -5.39 -7.45
N LYS A 191 10.65 -4.68 -8.51
CA LYS A 191 11.22 -4.82 -9.85
C LYS A 191 12.73 -4.59 -9.83
N ARG A 192 13.21 -3.51 -9.19
CA ARG A 192 14.66 -3.24 -9.13
C ARG A 192 15.45 -4.25 -8.34
N PHE A 193 14.92 -4.75 -7.22
CA PHE A 193 15.60 -5.81 -6.49
C PHE A 193 15.62 -7.13 -7.28
N ASN A 194 14.55 -7.44 -8.03
CA ASN A 194 14.56 -8.59 -8.95
C ASN A 194 15.57 -8.43 -10.08
N ASP A 195 15.72 -7.21 -10.64
CA ASP A 195 16.77 -6.92 -11.62
C ASP A 195 18.16 -7.22 -11.04
N VAL A 196 18.42 -6.86 -9.77
CA VAL A 196 19.67 -7.21 -9.08
C VAL A 196 19.84 -8.72 -8.96
N ILE A 197 18.82 -9.46 -8.55
CA ILE A 197 18.90 -10.94 -8.41
C ILE A 197 19.11 -11.64 -9.76
N ALA A 198 18.59 -11.07 -10.86
CA ALA A 198 18.83 -11.60 -12.19
C ALA A 198 20.30 -11.45 -12.63
N ILE A 199 21.00 -10.42 -12.15
CA ILE A 199 22.42 -10.16 -12.45
C ILE A 199 23.33 -10.90 -11.46
N ASP A 200 23.01 -10.83 -10.17
CA ASP A 200 23.73 -11.44 -9.06
C ASP A 200 22.74 -12.21 -8.16
N PRO A 201 22.54 -13.52 -8.43
CA PRO A 201 21.63 -14.36 -7.65
C PRO A 201 21.99 -14.49 -6.16
N HIS A 202 23.23 -14.18 -5.78
CA HIS A 202 23.72 -14.27 -4.40
C HIS A 202 23.73 -12.93 -3.68
N ASN A 203 23.11 -11.89 -4.26
CA ASN A 203 23.07 -10.57 -3.67
C ASN A 203 22.24 -10.55 -2.37
N GLY A 204 22.93 -10.55 -1.23
CA GLY A 204 22.30 -10.59 0.09
C GLY A 204 21.42 -9.35 0.38
N VAL A 205 21.77 -8.20 -0.19
CA VAL A 205 20.99 -6.95 -0.03
C VAL A 205 19.64 -7.09 -0.72
N ALA A 206 19.61 -7.40 -2.02
CA ALA A 206 18.38 -7.55 -2.77
C ALA A 206 17.50 -8.69 -2.23
N THR A 207 18.11 -9.82 -1.86
CA THR A 207 17.40 -10.97 -1.28
C THR A 207 16.68 -10.58 0.01
N ARG A 208 17.38 -9.92 0.95
CA ARG A 208 16.78 -9.45 2.20
C ARG A 208 15.65 -8.46 1.95
N ARG A 209 15.83 -7.52 1.01
CA ARG A 209 14.80 -6.53 0.68
C ARG A 209 13.55 -7.17 0.08
N LEU A 210 13.70 -8.13 -0.83
CA LEU A 210 12.57 -8.88 -1.39
C LEU A 210 11.82 -9.69 -0.32
N GLN A 211 12.55 -10.28 0.64
CA GLN A 211 11.93 -10.97 1.77
C GLN A 211 11.14 -10.01 2.66
N GLU A 212 11.70 -8.84 2.98
CA GLU A 212 11.02 -7.78 3.75
C GLU A 212 9.72 -7.33 3.04
N LEU A 213 9.77 -7.10 1.72
CA LEU A 213 8.59 -6.74 0.92
C LEU A 213 7.56 -7.87 0.85
N ALA A 214 8.02 -9.11 0.62
CA ALA A 214 7.14 -10.28 0.57
C ALA A 214 6.52 -10.62 1.94
N ALA A 215 7.18 -10.30 3.06
CA ALA A 215 6.60 -10.45 4.39
C ALA A 215 5.46 -9.44 4.62
N ARG A 216 5.60 -8.21 4.11
CA ARG A 216 4.56 -7.18 4.09
C ARG A 216 3.40 -7.52 3.15
N GLU A 217 3.61 -8.36 2.13
CA GLU A 217 2.56 -8.77 1.17
C GLU A 217 1.92 -10.12 1.48
N ARG A 218 2.64 -11.08 2.05
CA ARG A 218 2.03 -12.31 2.60
C ARG A 218 1.19 -12.00 3.81
N SER A 219 1.51 -10.91 4.51
CA SER A 219 0.56 -10.32 5.43
C SER A 219 -0.61 -9.68 4.72
N ARG A 220 -0.57 -9.38 3.41
CA ARG A 220 -1.67 -8.78 2.62
C ARG A 220 -2.64 -9.76 1.93
N SER A 221 -2.33 -11.05 1.86
CA SER A 221 -3.09 -12.05 1.06
C SER A 221 -3.54 -13.28 1.86
N ARG A 222 -3.50 -13.25 3.18
CA ARG A 222 -3.91 -14.34 4.08
C ARG A 222 -4.96 -13.83 5.05
#